data_AF-A0A1X2FDF5-F1
#
_entry.id   AF-A0A1X2FDF5-F1
#
_cell.length_a   1.000
_cell.length_b   1.000
_cell.length_c   1.000
_cell.angle_alpha   90.00
_cell.angle_beta   90.00
_cell.angle_gamma   90.00
#
_symmetry.space_group_name_H-M   'P 1'
#
loop_
_entity.id
_entity.type
_entity.pdbx_description
1 polymer ?
#
loop_
_entity_poly.entity_id
_entity_poly.type
_entity_poly.pdbx_seq_one_letter_code
_entity_poly.pdbx_strand_id
1 'polypeptide(L)' 'MADRRLALAGLAFGVLALVAGSLQLWAFVDTDRTRHMVVAVFALSVGGSVVVTAARALWRK' A
#
# COMPACT_ATOMS: atom_id res chain seq x y z
N MET A 1 -8.87 22.91 -0.38
CA MET A 1 -9.61 21.67 -0.71
C MET A 1 -8.76 20.62 -1.44
N ALA A 2 -7.79 21.01 -2.28
CA ALA A 2 -6.94 20.08 -3.04
C ALA A 2 -6.21 19.03 -2.17
N ASP A 3 -5.61 19.41 -1.03
CA ASP A 3 -4.85 18.42 -0.24
C ASP A 3 -5.72 17.34 0.39
N ARG A 4 -7.02 17.60 0.63
CA ARG A 4 -7.90 16.58 1.20
C ARG A 4 -8.27 15.53 0.15
N ARG A 5 -8.46 15.95 -1.12
CA ARG A 5 -8.68 15.04 -2.24
C ARG A 5 -7.40 14.22 -2.53
N LEU A 6 -6.23 14.86 -2.49
CA LEU A 6 -4.94 14.18 -2.62
C LEU A 6 -4.68 13.18 -1.49
N ALA A 7 -5.00 13.53 -0.25
CA ALA A 7 -4.86 12.61 0.88
C ALA A 7 -5.80 11.41 0.76
N LEU A 8 -7.06 11.60 0.33
CA LEU A 8 -7.98 10.51 0.07
C LEU A 8 -7.52 9.61 -1.09
N ALA A 9 -7.05 10.20 -2.19
CA ALA A 9 -6.50 9.44 -3.30
C ALA A 9 -5.26 8.64 -2.89
N GLY A 10 -4.36 9.26 -2.11
CA GLY A 10 -3.21 8.58 -1.53
C GLY A 10 -3.60 7.44 -0.59
N LEU A 11 -4.62 7.64 0.25
CA LEU A 11 -5.12 6.60 1.15
C LEU A 11 -5.72 5.42 0.37
N ALA A 12 -6.54 5.70 -0.66
CA ALA A 12 -7.09 4.67 -1.53
C ALA A 12 -5.98 3.88 -2.26
N PHE A 13 -4.99 4.58 -2.82
CA PHE A 13 -3.82 3.95 -3.42
C PHE A 13 -3.05 3.08 -2.42
N GLY A 14 -2.80 3.59 -1.22
CA GLY A 14 -2.08 2.87 -0.17
C GLY A 14 -2.81 1.59 0.26
N VAL A 15 -4.14 1.63 0.41
CA VAL A 15 -4.96 0.45 0.71
C VAL A 15 -4.88 -0.58 -0.42
N LEU A 16 -5.03 -0.15 -1.67
CA LEU A 16 -4.90 -1.06 -2.83
C LEU A 16 -3.50 -1.67 -2.92
N ALA A 17 -2.44 -0.91 -2.63
CA ALA A 17 -1.08 -1.41 -2.59
C ALA A 17 -0.87 -2.48 -1.50
N LEU A 18 -1.46 -2.28 -0.31
CA LEU A 18 -1.42 -3.29 0.76
C LEU A 18 -2.15 -4.58 0.36
N VAL A 19 -3.31 -4.47 -0.28
CA VAL A 19 -4.07 -5.63 -0.79
C VAL A 19 -3.30 -6.35 -1.89
N ALA A 20 -2.69 -5.62 -2.82
CA ALA A 20 -1.87 -6.21 -3.87
C ALA A 20 -0.63 -6.93 -3.28
N GLY A 21 0.02 -6.32 -2.29
CA GLY A 21 1.17 -6.90 -1.60
C GLY A 21 0.81 -8.17 -0.83
N SER A 22 -0.32 -8.21 -0.13
CA SER A 22 -0.77 -9.41 0.58
C SER A 22 -1.17 -10.54 -0.38
N LEU A 23 -1.81 -10.22 -1.51
CA LEU A 23 -2.09 -11.19 -2.58
C LEU A 23 -0.81 -11.77 -3.19
N GLN A 24 0.22 -10.94 -3.37
CA GLN A 24 1.52 -11.41 -3.86
C GLN A 24 2.24 -12.28 -2.82
N LEU A 25 2.10 -11.96 -1.54
CA LEU A 25 2.61 -12.81 -0.46
C LEU A 25 1.92 -14.18 -0.48
N TRP A 26 0.59 -14.21 -0.72
CA TRP A 26 -0.17 -15.45 -0.87
C TRP A 26 0.26 -16.24 -2.10
N ALA A 27 0.46 -15.57 -3.24
CA ALA A 27 0.97 -16.19 -4.46
C ALA A 27 2.40 -16.75 -4.29
N PHE A 28 3.22 -16.12 -3.45
CA PHE A 28 4.54 -16.66 -3.11
C PHE A 28 4.44 -17.99 -2.37
N VAL A 29 3.51 -18.10 -1.40
CA VAL A 29 3.27 -19.35 -0.67
C VAL A 29 2.77 -20.47 -1.61
N ASP A 30 2.00 -20.12 -2.63
CA ASP A 30 1.44 -21.10 -3.58
C ASP A 30 2.44 -21.54 -4.68
N THR A 31 3.30 -20.63 -5.15
CA THR A 31 4.15 -20.87 -6.35
C THR A 31 5.66 -20.90 -6.08
N ASP A 32 6.10 -20.64 -4.84
CA ASP A 32 7.51 -20.58 -4.38
C ASP A 32 8.42 -19.63 -5.22
N ARG A 33 7.81 -18.70 -5.95
CA ARG A 33 8.54 -17.82 -6.86
C ARG A 33 9.05 -16.59 -6.13
N THR A 34 10.36 -16.48 -5.94
CA THR A 34 11.01 -15.37 -5.21
C THR A 34 10.61 -13.98 -5.68
N ARG A 35 10.25 -13.82 -6.98
CA ARG A 35 9.72 -12.56 -7.52
C ARG A 35 8.47 -12.08 -6.77
N HIS A 36 7.56 -12.98 -6.40
CA HIS A 36 6.33 -12.60 -5.70
C HIS A 36 6.62 -12.06 -4.30
N MET A 37 7.61 -12.61 -3.60
CA MET A 37 8.09 -12.08 -2.32
C MET A 37 8.65 -10.67 -2.46
N VAL A 38 9.51 -10.41 -3.45
CA VAL A 38 10.10 -9.07 -3.66
C VAL A 38 9.03 -8.02 -3.92
N VAL A 39 8.06 -8.33 -4.79
CA VAL A 39 6.99 -7.39 -5.11
C VAL A 39 6.04 -7.20 -3.92
N ALA A 40 5.77 -8.26 -3.14
CA ALA A 40 4.98 -8.18 -1.92
C ALA A 40 5.61 -7.23 -0.89
N VAL A 41 6.90 -7.40 -0.58
CA VAL A 41 7.63 -6.54 0.37
C VAL A 41 7.65 -5.09 -0.10
N PHE A 42 7.88 -4.87 -1.40
CA PHE A 42 7.84 -3.54 -2.00
C PHE A 42 6.45 -2.89 -1.84
N ALA A 43 5.39 -3.60 -2.25
CA ALA A 43 4.02 -3.10 -2.20
C ALA A 43 3.55 -2.81 -0.76
N LEU A 44 3.92 -3.67 0.20
CA LEU A 44 3.60 -3.48 1.61
C LEU A 44 4.34 -2.27 2.20
N SER A 45 5.62 -2.09 1.88
CA SER A 45 6.43 -0.98 2.39
C SER A 45 5.94 0.37 1.85
N VAL A 46 5.70 0.44 0.54
CA VAL A 46 5.17 1.65 -0.12
C VAL A 46 3.75 1.93 0.35
N GLY A 47 2.88 0.92 0.34
CA GLY A 47 1.49 1.04 0.79
C GLY A 47 1.40 1.52 2.23
N GLY A 48 2.16 0.93 3.14
CA GLY A 48 2.22 1.35 4.55
C GLY A 48 2.68 2.81 4.71
N SER A 49 3.74 3.21 4.02
CA SER A 49 4.26 4.58 4.09
C SER A 49 3.25 5.61 3.57
N VAL A 50 2.58 5.31 2.46
CA VAL A 50 1.55 6.19 1.89
C VAL A 50 0.32 6.26 2.79
N VAL A 51 -0.17 5.13 3.32
CA VAL A 51 -1.32 5.11 4.25
C VAL A 51 -1.02 5.95 5.49
N VAL A 52 0.14 5.77 6.13
CA VAL A 52 0.52 6.54 7.32
C VAL A 52 0.59 8.03 7.01
N THR A 53 1.19 8.40 5.88
CA THR A 53 1.34 9.80 5.47
C THR A 53 -0.02 10.43 5.17
N ALA A 54 -0.88 9.73 4.42
CA ALA A 54 -2.22 10.17 4.08
C ALA A 54 -3.12 10.30 5.32
N ALA A 55 -3.06 9.32 6.24
CA ALA A 55 -3.80 9.35 7.50
C ALA A 55 -3.36 10.54 8.37
N ARG A 56 -2.05 10.79 8.49
CA ARG A 56 -1.53 11.97 9.20
C ARG A 56 -1.94 13.30 8.55
N ALA A 57 -2.01 13.33 7.22
CA ALA A 57 -2.45 14.53 6.49
C ALA A 57 -3.95 14.81 6.69
N LEU A 58 -4.77 13.76 6.78
CA LEU A 58 -6.20 13.86 7.10
C LEU A 58 -6.44 14.26 8.56
N TRP A 59 -5.64 13.75 9.49
CA TRP A 59 -5.81 14.01 10.92
C TRP A 59 -5.34 15.41 11.36
N ARG A 60 -4.38 16.01 10.64
CA ARG A 60 -3.90 17.39 10.93
C ARG A 60 -4.81 18.49 10.36
N LYS A 61 -5.90 18.14 9.69
CA LYS A 61 -6.88 19.06 9.11
C LYS A 61 -8.21 19.00 9.84
#